data_AF-A0A813GKD8-F1
#
_entry.id   AF-A0A813GKD8-F1
#
_cell.length_a   1.000
_cell.length_b   1.000
_cell.length_c   1.000
_cell.angle_alpha   90.00
_cell.angle_beta   90.00
_cell.angle_gamma   90.00
#
_symmetry.space_group_name_H-M   'P 1'
#
loop_
_entity.id
_entity.type
_entity.pdbx_description
1 polymer ?
#
loop_
_entity_poly.entity_id
_entity_poly.type
_entity_poly.pdbx_seq_one_letter_code
_entity_poly.pdbx_strand_id
1 'polypeptide(L)'
;MSGSFDLLGLSAEPVPREAPKEQAQAVQAAISVGFSEDEPVIAYPPAWQSSENVGTVSSTWNDPGLTAYGSTGADSEPGQKHFIVRCEGRWRVRSAPSLSSKVIGTIAHGTKVLGQDHYLSGERPADAVYKPAAIRMPDGSAASPEMSREAVHSISSLWVRVLRLEAQEPLGISEIKRDHATGGELYCLRRNAMGYGLYEADIEPLEGPLITLPENLAVELRLDAQRAASDKSEDVSLTWKLLGAAESVGRFFSSMAGGDEDEGGINEDMKPQARRRPEDVFEVKQREQLKKAAAGLRTPLLKLIHKASSENVAASGDLLVGLPKEVGRRFARLRVNLVASSCSSSMLVVSDISQASPAVSSDQKAALSSGPGAEGCLVELQQFVQLLERAERTGGWADVSSELRQEVINFSTKYARDLEDYARIQCKAVQALGPGGVGSPPGEDFAPDSLLGDLMAAGPAPVSSPKLLSFGSFGLAPPPPPSSSVGSLI
;
A
#
# COMPACT_ATOMS: atom_id res chain seq x y z
N MET A 1 0.68 -44.08 68.31
CA MET A 1 -0.61 -43.35 68.18
C MET A 1 -0.91 -43.24 66.71
N SER A 2 -1.77 -44.15 66.25
CA SER A 2 -2.09 -44.38 64.85
C SER A 2 -3.31 -43.53 64.47
N GLY A 3 -3.19 -42.73 63.42
CA GLY A 3 -4.30 -41.95 62.87
C GLY A 3 -4.69 -42.49 61.50
N SER A 4 -5.82 -43.20 61.47
CA SER A 4 -6.54 -43.65 60.28
C SER A 4 -7.37 -42.48 59.73
N PHE A 5 -7.36 -42.26 58.42
CA PHE A 5 -8.35 -41.40 57.77
C PHE A 5 -8.90 -42.12 56.53
N ASP A 6 -10.20 -42.36 56.58
CA ASP A 6 -10.99 -43.12 55.64
C ASP A 6 -11.13 -42.44 54.28
N LEU A 7 -11.00 -43.26 53.25
CA LEU A 7 -11.19 -42.94 51.84
C LEU A 7 -12.68 -43.17 51.49
N LEU A 8 -13.44 -42.11 51.26
CA LEU A 8 -14.80 -42.22 50.72
C LEU A 8 -14.74 -42.40 49.20
N GLY A 9 -15.28 -43.53 48.75
CA GLY A 9 -15.48 -43.86 47.35
C GLY A 9 -16.66 -43.09 46.74
N LEU A 10 -16.46 -42.62 45.52
CA LEU A 10 -17.53 -42.26 44.59
C LEU A 10 -17.26 -42.98 43.28
N SER A 11 -18.07 -44.00 43.04
CA SER A 11 -18.17 -44.76 41.80
C SER A 11 -18.93 -43.91 40.78
N ALA A 12 -18.34 -43.65 39.62
CA ALA A 12 -19.00 -42.98 38.51
C ALA A 12 -19.23 -44.00 37.38
N GLU A 13 -20.50 -44.34 37.15
CA GLU A 13 -20.94 -45.06 35.95
C GLU A 13 -20.82 -44.17 34.70
N PRO A 14 -20.40 -44.72 33.54
CA PRO A 14 -20.41 -44.00 32.28
C PRO A 14 -21.77 -44.11 31.57
N VAL A 15 -22.39 -42.96 31.30
CA VAL A 15 -23.56 -42.82 30.41
C VAL A 15 -23.10 -42.87 28.94
N PRO A 16 -23.67 -43.72 28.08
CA PRO A 16 -23.34 -43.74 26.66
C PRO A 16 -24.07 -42.61 25.92
N ARG A 17 -23.31 -41.74 25.25
CA ARG A 17 -23.83 -40.77 24.26
C ARG A 17 -23.74 -41.38 22.86
N GLU A 18 -24.87 -41.76 22.31
CA GLU A 18 -25.01 -42.04 20.87
C GLU A 18 -24.92 -40.73 20.08
N ALA A 19 -24.07 -40.70 19.05
CA ALA A 19 -23.92 -39.60 18.11
C ALA A 19 -24.68 -39.93 16.80
N PRO A 20 -25.44 -38.99 16.21
CA PRO A 20 -26.14 -39.23 14.95
C PRO A 20 -25.19 -39.19 13.75
N LYS A 21 -25.17 -40.27 12.96
CA LYS A 21 -24.30 -40.51 11.79
C LYS A 21 -24.86 -39.95 10.47
N GLU A 22 -25.34 -38.71 10.44
CA GLU A 22 -26.01 -38.18 9.23
C GLU A 22 -25.48 -36.82 8.76
N GLN A 23 -24.16 -36.62 8.80
CA GLN A 23 -23.54 -35.40 8.27
C GLN A 23 -22.13 -35.57 7.70
N ALA A 24 -21.73 -36.79 7.34
CA ALA A 24 -20.39 -37.08 6.81
C ALA A 24 -20.33 -37.38 5.30
N GLN A 25 -21.45 -37.35 4.57
CA GLN A 25 -21.49 -37.71 3.15
C GLN A 25 -21.58 -36.52 2.17
N ALA A 26 -21.65 -35.28 2.65
CA ALA A 26 -21.77 -34.09 1.80
C ALA A 26 -20.44 -33.37 1.48
N VAL A 27 -19.30 -33.82 2.03
CA VAL A 27 -18.01 -33.11 1.92
C VAL A 27 -17.04 -33.76 0.91
N GLN A 28 -17.34 -34.95 0.38
CA GLN A 28 -16.47 -35.64 -0.59
C GLN A 28 -16.79 -35.38 -2.07
N ALA A 29 -17.82 -34.59 -2.39
CA ALA A 29 -18.20 -34.30 -3.79
C ALA A 29 -17.62 -32.98 -4.35
N ALA A 30 -16.81 -32.23 -3.60
CA ALA A 30 -16.32 -30.90 -3.99
C ALA A 30 -14.85 -30.85 -4.46
N ILE A 31 -14.18 -31.98 -4.64
CA ILE A 31 -12.77 -32.03 -5.08
C ILE A 31 -12.67 -32.87 -6.35
N SER A 32 -13.22 -32.36 -7.46
CA SER A 32 -12.89 -32.86 -8.80
C SER A 32 -13.35 -31.90 -9.91
N VAL A 33 -12.65 -30.78 -10.06
CA VAL A 33 -12.65 -29.93 -11.27
C VAL A 33 -11.18 -29.46 -11.39
N GLY A 34 -10.36 -29.97 -12.30
CA GLY A 34 -10.48 -29.86 -13.75
C GLY A 34 -9.50 -28.77 -14.22
N PHE A 35 -8.20 -29.06 -14.17
CA PHE A 35 -7.13 -28.17 -14.65
C PHE A 35 -7.03 -28.34 -16.16
N SER A 36 -7.52 -27.37 -16.94
CA SER A 36 -7.26 -27.29 -18.38
C SER A 36 -6.16 -26.26 -18.62
N GLU A 37 -4.98 -26.75 -19.00
CA GLU A 37 -3.89 -25.96 -19.56
C GLU A 37 -4.28 -25.56 -20.99
N ASP A 38 -4.52 -24.27 -21.23
CA ASP A 38 -4.34 -23.59 -22.53
C ASP A 38 -4.82 -22.13 -22.39
N GLU A 39 -3.92 -21.23 -21.96
CA GLU A 39 -4.12 -19.79 -22.07
C GLU A 39 -2.93 -19.17 -22.82
N PRO A 40 -3.15 -18.42 -23.92
CA PRO A 40 -2.06 -17.86 -24.72
C PRO A 40 -1.40 -16.68 -23.99
N VAL A 41 -0.07 -16.76 -23.85
CA VAL A 41 0.77 -15.69 -23.29
C VAL A 41 0.68 -14.45 -24.18
N ILE A 42 -0.04 -13.43 -23.69
CA ILE A 42 -0.05 -12.09 -24.28
C ILE A 42 1.26 -11.40 -23.88
N ALA A 43 2.21 -11.35 -24.83
CA ALA A 43 3.43 -10.59 -24.67
C ALA A 43 3.15 -9.09 -24.85
N TYR A 44 3.29 -8.32 -23.77
CA TYR A 44 3.33 -6.86 -23.85
C TYR A 44 4.76 -6.40 -24.21
N PRO A 45 4.93 -5.42 -25.11
CA PRO A 45 6.24 -4.84 -25.37
C PRO A 45 6.75 -4.08 -24.12
N PRO A 46 8.06 -4.15 -23.80
CA PRO A 46 8.63 -3.40 -22.68
C PRO A 46 8.49 -1.87 -22.85
N ALA A 47 8.14 -1.18 -21.77
CA ALA A 47 7.89 0.26 -21.71
C ALA A 47 9.11 1.18 -21.99
N TRP A 48 10.25 0.65 -22.45
CA TRP A 48 11.44 1.44 -22.78
C TRP A 48 11.61 1.74 -24.29
N GLN A 49 10.68 1.29 -25.14
CA GLN A 49 10.72 1.59 -26.58
C GLN A 49 10.03 2.89 -27.01
N SER A 50 9.50 3.69 -26.08
CA SER A 50 8.82 4.96 -26.39
C SER A 50 9.74 6.17 -26.18
N SER A 51 10.82 6.26 -26.96
CA SER A 51 11.54 7.52 -27.16
C SER A 51 12.19 7.60 -28.54
N GLU A 52 11.40 7.45 -29.60
CA GLU A 52 11.77 7.92 -30.94
C GLU A 52 11.14 9.30 -31.17
N ASN A 53 11.88 10.36 -30.81
CA ASN A 53 11.93 11.68 -31.46
C ASN A 53 12.46 12.73 -30.48
N VAL A 54 13.79 12.83 -30.36
CA VAL A 54 14.45 14.10 -30.04
C VAL A 54 15.70 14.21 -30.91
N GLY A 55 15.86 15.39 -31.52
CA GLY A 55 16.70 15.65 -32.68
C GLY A 55 18.15 15.20 -32.61
N THR A 56 18.62 14.75 -33.77
CA THR A 56 20.01 14.67 -34.18
C THR A 56 20.74 15.98 -33.85
N VAL A 57 21.54 15.98 -32.78
CA VAL A 57 22.67 16.90 -32.61
C VAL A 57 23.93 16.06 -32.72
N SER A 58 24.57 16.17 -33.88
CA SER A 58 25.89 15.62 -34.13
C SER A 58 26.91 16.33 -33.24
N SER A 59 27.29 15.71 -32.13
CA SER A 59 28.52 16.05 -31.41
C SER A 59 29.55 14.95 -31.63
N THR A 60 30.42 15.17 -32.61
CA THR A 60 31.69 14.47 -32.79
C THR A 60 32.59 14.75 -31.59
N TRP A 61 32.62 13.82 -30.63
CA TRP A 61 33.70 13.72 -29.67
C TRP A 61 34.70 12.69 -30.22
N ASN A 62 35.73 13.21 -30.87
CA ASN A 62 36.98 12.49 -31.03
C ASN A 62 37.64 12.41 -29.65
N ASP A 63 37.68 11.22 -29.07
CA ASP A 63 38.53 10.93 -27.92
C ASP A 63 39.54 9.84 -28.34
N PRO A 64 40.83 10.17 -28.55
CA PRO A 64 41.85 9.20 -28.87
C PRO A 64 42.45 8.67 -27.57
N GLY A 65 41.94 7.53 -27.06
CA GLY A 65 42.62 6.85 -25.95
C GLY A 65 41.76 6.07 -24.98
N LEU A 66 40.92 5.15 -25.48
CA LEU A 66 40.35 4.08 -24.66
C LEU A 66 41.04 2.76 -25.02
N THR A 67 42.25 2.61 -24.50
CA THR A 67 42.83 1.28 -24.25
C THR A 67 41.92 0.53 -23.30
N ALA A 68 41.61 -0.72 -23.66
CA ALA A 68 40.88 -1.68 -22.85
C ALA A 68 41.29 -1.61 -21.37
N TYR A 69 40.33 -1.31 -20.49
CA TYR A 69 40.45 -1.55 -19.06
C TYR A 69 40.38 -3.07 -18.81
N GLY A 70 41.45 -3.76 -19.20
CA GLY A 70 41.85 -4.99 -18.53
C GLY A 70 42.42 -4.60 -17.17
N SER A 71 41.56 -4.35 -16.18
CA SER A 71 41.97 -4.16 -14.80
C SER A 71 42.35 -5.53 -14.22
N THR A 72 43.49 -6.05 -14.65
CA THR A 72 44.16 -7.16 -13.96
C THR A 72 44.82 -6.58 -12.71
N GLY A 73 44.38 -7.09 -11.56
CA GLY A 73 44.60 -6.51 -10.25
C GLY A 73 45.99 -6.69 -9.65
N ALA A 74 46.07 -6.26 -8.39
CA ALA A 74 47.14 -6.66 -7.50
C ALA A 74 46.67 -6.95 -6.06
N ASP A 75 45.60 -6.32 -5.53
CA ASP A 75 45.27 -6.47 -4.09
C ASP A 75 43.77 -6.62 -3.77
N SER A 76 42.95 -7.26 -4.63
CA SER A 76 41.61 -7.65 -4.19
C SER A 76 41.74 -8.87 -3.27
N GLU A 77 41.31 -8.74 -2.02
CA GLU A 77 41.35 -9.86 -1.09
C GLU A 77 40.53 -11.04 -1.65
N PRO A 78 40.96 -12.29 -1.40
CA PRO A 78 40.28 -13.46 -1.90
C PRO A 78 38.80 -13.47 -1.46
N GLY A 79 37.89 -13.47 -2.43
CA GLY A 79 36.45 -13.50 -2.23
C GLY A 79 35.74 -12.14 -2.32
N GLN A 80 36.46 -11.06 -2.63
CA GLN A 80 35.82 -9.79 -3.01
C GLN A 80 35.30 -9.85 -4.45
N LYS A 81 34.08 -9.32 -4.65
CA LYS A 81 33.36 -9.33 -5.91
C LYS A 81 32.82 -7.95 -6.21
N HIS A 82 32.81 -7.59 -7.49
CA HIS A 82 32.17 -6.37 -7.97
C HIS A 82 30.73 -6.69 -8.37
N PHE A 83 29.80 -5.87 -7.90
CA PHE A 83 28.40 -5.96 -8.25
C PHE A 83 27.88 -4.65 -8.81
N ILE A 84 26.86 -4.73 -9.67
CA ILE A 84 26.11 -3.60 -10.20
C ILE A 84 24.64 -3.75 -9.79
N VAL A 85 24.05 -2.68 -9.28
CA VAL A 85 22.64 -2.68 -8.83
C VAL A 85 21.70 -2.59 -10.03
N ARG A 86 20.75 -3.54 -10.15
CA ARG A 86 19.60 -3.49 -11.06
C ARG A 86 18.29 -3.40 -10.28
N CYS A 87 17.62 -2.25 -10.33
CA CYS A 87 16.33 -2.02 -9.66
C CYS A 87 15.53 -0.90 -10.34
N GLU A 88 14.20 -0.91 -10.21
CA GLU A 88 13.31 0.16 -10.71
C GLU A 88 13.28 1.40 -9.80
N GLY A 89 13.75 1.28 -8.55
CA GLY A 89 13.74 2.36 -7.58
C GLY A 89 15.02 2.42 -6.76
N ARG A 90 14.88 2.25 -5.44
CA ARG A 90 15.98 2.31 -4.47
C ARG A 90 16.17 0.95 -3.81
N TRP A 91 17.38 0.40 -3.90
CA TRP A 91 17.77 -0.84 -3.22
C TRP A 91 18.18 -0.54 -1.78
N ARG A 92 17.75 -1.36 -0.83
CA ARG A 92 17.95 -1.09 0.61
C ARG A 92 19.29 -1.63 1.10
N VAL A 93 20.02 -0.80 1.83
CA VAL A 93 21.22 -1.17 2.60
C VAL A 93 20.83 -1.33 4.06
N ARG A 94 21.27 -2.42 4.69
CA ARG A 94 20.86 -2.83 6.04
C ARG A 94 22.06 -3.02 6.96
N SER A 95 21.83 -2.94 8.26
CA SER A 95 22.87 -3.12 9.29
C SER A 95 23.21 -4.58 9.58
N ALA A 96 22.35 -5.53 9.20
CA ALA A 96 22.56 -6.96 9.35
C ALA A 96 21.97 -7.74 8.15
N PRO A 97 22.40 -9.00 7.90
CA PRO A 97 21.93 -9.83 6.80
C PRO A 97 20.54 -10.44 7.09
N SER A 98 19.54 -9.59 7.33
CA SER A 98 18.14 -10.00 7.52
C SER A 98 17.17 -8.90 7.10
N LEU A 99 15.99 -9.28 6.62
CA LEU A 99 14.90 -8.37 6.26
C LEU A 99 14.28 -7.64 7.46
N SER A 100 14.42 -8.17 8.68
CA SER A 100 13.95 -7.52 9.92
C SER A 100 14.91 -6.43 10.40
N SER A 101 16.17 -6.47 9.98
CA SER A 101 17.20 -5.52 10.41
C SER A 101 16.95 -4.08 9.93
N LYS A 102 17.54 -3.12 10.64
CA LYS A 102 17.39 -1.69 10.35
C LYS A 102 17.91 -1.35 8.95
N VAL A 103 17.10 -0.61 8.19
CA VAL A 103 17.53 0.00 6.93
C VAL A 103 18.35 1.25 7.28
N ILE A 104 19.61 1.28 6.85
CA ILE A 104 20.57 2.33 7.18
C ILE A 104 20.89 3.24 6.00
N GLY A 105 20.45 2.86 4.79
CA GLY A 105 20.58 3.65 3.59
C GLY A 105 19.94 2.96 2.39
N THR A 106 20.07 3.59 1.23
CA THR A 106 19.60 3.07 -0.05
C THR A 106 20.56 3.42 -1.18
N ILE A 107 20.58 2.58 -2.22
CA ILE A 107 21.40 2.75 -3.42
C ILE A 107 20.52 2.67 -4.68
N ALA A 108 20.86 3.40 -5.72
CA ALA A 108 20.14 3.46 -6.99
C ALA A 108 20.67 2.42 -7.98
N HIS A 109 19.91 2.25 -9.06
CA HIS A 109 20.36 1.53 -10.25
C HIS A 109 21.72 2.03 -10.75
N GLY A 110 22.56 1.13 -11.27
CA GLY A 110 23.90 1.46 -11.79
C GLY A 110 24.97 1.65 -10.72
N THR A 111 24.62 1.72 -9.43
CA THR A 111 25.60 1.81 -8.34
C THR A 111 26.51 0.58 -8.36
N LYS A 112 27.83 0.79 -8.32
CA LYS A 112 28.82 -0.27 -8.18
C LYS A 112 29.04 -0.58 -6.70
N VAL A 113 29.05 -1.86 -6.37
CA VAL A 113 29.17 -2.37 -5.01
C VAL A 113 30.34 -3.34 -5.00
N LEU A 114 31.39 -3.03 -4.25
CA LEU A 114 32.40 -4.01 -3.90
C LEU A 114 31.94 -4.72 -2.63
N GLY A 115 31.74 -6.02 -2.70
CA GLY A 115 31.23 -6.80 -1.59
C GLY A 115 31.75 -8.22 -1.55
N GLN A 116 31.34 -8.94 -0.52
CA GLN A 116 31.65 -10.35 -0.32
C GLN A 116 30.37 -11.10 0.00
N ASP A 117 30.22 -12.30 -0.56
CA ASP A 117 29.10 -13.18 -0.25
C ASP A 117 29.06 -13.48 1.26
N HIS A 118 27.92 -13.23 1.89
CA HIS A 118 27.71 -13.50 3.30
C HIS A 118 26.93 -14.81 3.48
N TYR A 119 27.55 -15.74 4.19
CA TYR A 119 26.94 -17.02 4.56
C TYR A 119 26.59 -16.95 6.05
N LEU A 120 25.34 -17.28 6.41
CA LEU A 120 24.89 -17.33 7.80
C LEU A 120 25.62 -18.47 8.52
N SER A 121 26.78 -18.14 9.10
CA SER A 121 27.55 -18.84 10.14
C SER A 121 27.53 -20.38 10.18
N GLY A 122 28.69 -20.98 9.88
CA GLY A 122 29.10 -22.26 10.46
C GLY A 122 29.86 -23.13 9.48
N GLU A 123 29.27 -23.37 8.31
CA GLU A 123 29.90 -24.10 7.23
C GLU A 123 30.45 -23.09 6.24
N ARG A 124 31.66 -22.57 6.51
CA ARG A 124 32.51 -22.19 5.39
C ARG A 124 32.94 -23.52 4.80
N PRO A 125 32.45 -23.96 3.65
CA PRO A 125 32.90 -25.23 3.12
C PRO A 125 34.32 -25.00 2.61
N ALA A 126 35.30 -25.20 3.49
CA ALA A 126 36.71 -25.03 3.17
C ALA A 126 37.12 -25.89 1.96
N ASP A 127 36.32 -26.92 1.65
CA ASP A 127 36.51 -27.83 0.53
C ASP A 127 35.33 -27.92 -0.47
N ALA A 128 34.28 -27.09 -0.37
CA ALA A 128 33.31 -27.01 -1.48
C ALA A 128 33.88 -26.12 -2.59
N VAL A 129 34.92 -26.64 -3.24
CA VAL A 129 34.98 -26.52 -4.70
C VAL A 129 33.67 -27.11 -5.17
N TYR A 130 32.69 -26.24 -5.46
CA TYR A 130 31.43 -26.61 -6.05
C TYR A 130 31.76 -27.25 -7.41
N LYS A 131 32.05 -28.55 -7.40
CA LYS A 131 32.05 -29.35 -8.62
C LYS A 131 30.59 -29.36 -9.04
N PRO A 132 30.20 -28.66 -10.11
CA PRO A 132 28.82 -28.72 -10.58
C PRO A 132 28.49 -30.20 -10.70
N ALA A 133 27.47 -30.64 -9.96
CA ALA A 133 27.06 -32.03 -9.99
C ALA A 133 26.86 -32.38 -11.46
N ALA A 134 27.69 -33.28 -11.99
CA ALA A 134 27.55 -33.72 -13.36
C ALA A 134 26.14 -34.29 -13.47
N ILE A 135 25.25 -33.55 -14.13
CA ILE A 135 23.88 -33.97 -14.38
C ILE A 135 24.00 -35.23 -15.21
N ARG A 136 23.82 -36.39 -14.56
CA ARG A 136 23.72 -37.68 -15.25
C ARG A 136 22.40 -37.66 -16.00
N MET A 137 22.48 -37.40 -17.31
CA MET A 137 21.37 -37.64 -18.21
C MET A 137 20.99 -39.13 -18.13
N PRO A 138 19.69 -39.48 -18.12
CA PRO A 138 19.23 -40.86 -17.96
C PRO A 138 19.61 -41.80 -19.13
N ASP A 139 20.21 -41.29 -20.20
CA ASP A 139 20.57 -42.03 -21.40
C ASP A 139 22.04 -42.51 -21.44
N GLY A 140 22.86 -42.16 -20.43
CA GLY A 140 24.28 -42.57 -20.39
C GLY A 140 25.13 -42.02 -21.54
N SER A 141 24.60 -41.09 -22.33
CA SER A 141 25.34 -40.42 -23.41
C SER A 141 26.20 -39.33 -22.80
N ALA A 142 27.52 -39.46 -22.94
CA ALA A 142 28.46 -38.42 -22.53
C ALA A 142 28.21 -37.18 -23.42
N ALA A 143 27.43 -36.23 -22.91
CA ALA A 143 27.21 -34.95 -23.56
C ALA A 143 28.57 -34.29 -23.83
N SER A 144 28.78 -33.90 -25.08
CA SER A 144 30.02 -33.25 -25.54
C SER A 144 30.33 -32.03 -24.65
N PRO A 145 31.55 -31.91 -24.09
CA PRO A 145 31.88 -30.94 -23.05
C PRO A 145 31.97 -29.47 -23.53
N GLU A 146 31.70 -29.16 -24.80
CA GLU A 146 31.93 -27.82 -25.35
C GLU A 146 30.72 -26.86 -25.32
N MET A 147 29.49 -27.31 -25.08
CA MET A 147 28.32 -26.40 -24.97
C MET A 147 27.66 -26.34 -23.58
N SER A 148 28.12 -27.12 -22.61
CA SER A 148 27.63 -27.08 -21.21
C SER A 148 28.32 -25.99 -20.37
N ARG A 149 29.02 -25.04 -21.02
CA ARG A 149 29.75 -23.93 -20.39
C ARG A 149 28.89 -22.69 -20.13
N GLU A 150 27.59 -22.75 -20.39
CA GLU A 150 26.63 -22.00 -19.60
C GLU A 150 26.50 -22.68 -18.23
N ALA A 151 27.59 -22.64 -17.48
CA ALA A 151 27.54 -22.90 -16.06
C ALA A 151 26.50 -21.93 -15.52
N VAL A 152 25.32 -22.46 -15.19
CA VAL A 152 24.30 -21.76 -14.44
C VAL A 152 25.03 -21.24 -13.20
N HIS A 153 25.39 -19.96 -13.22
CA HIS A 153 26.12 -19.30 -12.15
C HIS A 153 25.18 -19.28 -10.95
N SER A 154 25.23 -20.35 -10.17
CA SER A 154 24.33 -20.56 -9.06
C SER A 154 24.69 -19.55 -8.00
N ILE A 155 23.84 -18.52 -7.88
CA ILE A 155 23.86 -17.59 -6.76
C ILE A 155 23.95 -18.42 -5.48
N SER A 156 25.04 -18.27 -4.74
CA SER A 156 25.34 -19.10 -3.57
C SER A 156 24.91 -18.46 -2.25
N SER A 157 24.63 -17.16 -2.26
CA SER A 157 24.31 -16.39 -1.06
C SER A 157 23.11 -15.47 -1.29
N LEU A 158 22.27 -15.31 -0.25
CA LEU A 158 21.15 -14.38 -0.27
C LEU A 158 21.60 -12.94 0.05
N TRP A 159 22.70 -12.78 0.80
CA TRP A 159 23.17 -11.51 1.31
C TRP A 159 24.61 -11.23 0.89
N VAL A 160 24.88 -9.98 0.54
CA VAL A 160 26.22 -9.48 0.23
C VAL A 160 26.63 -8.51 1.32
N ARG A 161 27.75 -8.79 1.97
CA ARG A 161 28.43 -7.84 2.86
C ARG A 161 29.11 -6.79 2.00
N VAL A 162 28.68 -5.55 2.14
CA VAL A 162 29.17 -4.41 1.35
C VAL A 162 30.42 -3.85 1.99
N LEU A 163 31.53 -3.87 1.24
CA LEU A 163 32.82 -3.32 1.67
C LEU A 163 32.97 -1.87 1.21
N ARG A 164 32.59 -1.60 -0.05
CA ARG A 164 32.68 -0.26 -0.65
C ARG A 164 31.52 -0.05 -1.62
N LEU A 165 31.05 1.19 -1.67
CA LEU A 165 30.05 1.64 -2.62
C LEU A 165 30.65 2.74 -3.49
N GLU A 166 30.38 2.68 -4.78
CA GLU A 166 30.80 3.66 -5.76
C GLU A 166 29.58 4.04 -6.60
N ALA A 167 29.12 5.27 -6.41
CA ALA A 167 27.98 5.79 -7.17
C ALA A 167 28.44 6.16 -8.57
N GLN A 168 27.77 5.65 -9.59
CA GLN A 168 27.96 6.12 -10.96
C GLN A 168 27.35 7.51 -11.15
N GLU A 169 26.26 7.79 -10.45
CA GLU A 169 25.58 9.09 -10.45
C GLU A 169 25.74 9.81 -9.09
N PRO A 170 25.82 11.15 -9.07
CA PRO A 170 26.03 11.93 -7.84
C PRO A 170 24.92 11.76 -6.78
N LEU A 171 23.75 11.22 -7.15
CA LEU A 171 22.64 10.92 -6.24
C LEU A 171 22.33 9.42 -6.14
N GLY A 172 23.27 8.57 -6.60
CA GLY A 172 23.10 7.13 -6.61
C GLY A 172 23.04 6.52 -5.21
N ILE A 173 23.82 7.03 -4.26
CA ILE A 173 23.89 6.54 -2.88
C ILE A 173 23.24 7.58 -1.96
N SER A 174 22.21 7.18 -1.19
CA SER A 174 21.70 8.03 -0.11
C SER A 174 22.68 8.08 1.06
N GLU A 175 22.58 9.08 1.94
CA GLU A 175 23.35 9.11 3.18
C GLU A 175 23.22 7.78 3.95
N ILE A 176 24.32 7.05 4.11
CA ILE A 176 24.36 5.77 4.81
C ILE A 176 24.76 6.01 6.26
N LYS A 177 23.80 5.85 7.17
CA LYS A 177 24.04 5.99 8.60
C LYS A 177 24.67 4.71 9.13
N ARG A 178 26.00 4.67 9.20
CA ARG A 178 26.73 3.53 9.77
C ARG A 178 26.29 3.31 11.20
N ASP A 179 25.83 2.10 11.50
CA ASP A 179 25.46 1.72 12.85
C ASP A 179 26.74 1.31 13.60
N HIS A 180 27.13 2.09 14.61
CA HIS A 180 28.30 1.78 15.42
C HIS A 180 28.10 0.47 16.22
N ALA A 181 26.85 0.07 16.49
CA ALA A 181 26.57 -1.17 17.22
C ALA A 181 26.96 -2.42 16.44
N THR A 182 26.89 -2.38 15.10
CA THR A 182 27.25 -3.51 14.22
C THR A 182 28.69 -3.42 13.70
N GLY A 183 29.52 -2.56 14.29
CA GLY A 183 30.87 -2.29 13.78
C GLY A 183 30.88 -1.54 12.44
N GLY A 184 29.75 -0.94 12.05
CA GLY A 184 29.61 -0.23 10.77
C GLY A 184 29.47 -1.15 9.56
N GLU A 185 29.16 -2.44 9.77
CA GLU A 185 28.92 -3.38 8.68
C GLU A 185 27.65 -3.03 7.90
N LEU A 186 27.73 -3.27 6.59
CA LEU A 186 26.69 -2.95 5.63
C LEU A 186 26.31 -4.22 4.88
N TYR A 187 25.01 -4.46 4.71
CA TYR A 187 24.49 -5.64 4.02
C TYR A 187 23.47 -5.23 2.96
N CYS A 188 23.54 -5.87 1.80
CA CYS A 188 22.57 -5.74 0.72
C CYS A 188 22.01 -7.11 0.37
N LEU A 189 20.72 -7.17 0.07
CA LEU A 189 20.11 -8.37 -0.48
C LEU A 189 20.68 -8.62 -1.88
N ARG A 190 21.12 -9.85 -2.17
CA ARG A 190 21.68 -10.25 -3.46
C ARG A 190 20.63 -10.12 -4.56
N ARG A 191 19.47 -10.77 -4.40
CA ARG A 191 18.31 -10.62 -5.29
C ARG A 191 16.99 -10.82 -4.56
N ASN A 192 15.93 -10.23 -5.08
CA ASN A 192 14.57 -10.52 -4.65
C ASN A 192 13.89 -11.56 -5.57
N ALA A 193 12.64 -11.92 -5.24
CA ALA A 193 11.84 -12.86 -6.02
C ALA A 193 11.55 -12.41 -7.46
N MET A 194 11.64 -11.11 -7.76
CA MET A 194 11.43 -10.55 -9.10
C MET A 194 12.73 -10.44 -9.92
N GLY A 195 13.87 -10.83 -9.35
CA GLY A 195 15.19 -10.75 -10.00
C GLY A 195 15.89 -9.39 -9.91
N TYR A 196 15.31 -8.40 -9.24
CA TYR A 196 16.02 -7.16 -8.92
C TYR A 196 17.07 -7.39 -7.82
N GLY A 197 18.17 -6.65 -7.87
CA GLY A 197 19.20 -6.68 -6.83
C GLY A 197 20.59 -6.40 -7.36
N LEU A 198 21.58 -7.07 -6.78
CA LEU A 198 22.99 -7.01 -7.15
C LEU A 198 23.26 -8.04 -8.25
N TYR A 199 23.98 -7.63 -9.29
CA TYR A 199 24.46 -8.47 -10.38
C TYR A 199 25.99 -8.45 -10.38
N GLU A 200 26.64 -9.60 -10.36
CA GLU A 200 28.10 -9.72 -10.35
C GLU A 200 28.63 -9.26 -11.70
N ALA A 201 29.44 -8.20 -11.67
CA ALA A 201 30.04 -7.62 -12.86
C ALA A 201 30.88 -8.68 -13.57
N ASP A 202 30.87 -8.65 -14.90
CA ASP A 202 31.62 -9.55 -15.80
C ASP A 202 31.18 -11.03 -15.79
N ILE A 203 30.28 -11.43 -14.88
CA ILE A 203 29.73 -12.79 -14.80
C ILE A 203 28.27 -12.83 -15.22
N GLU A 204 27.46 -11.91 -14.70
CA GLU A 204 26.02 -11.93 -14.91
C GLU A 204 25.61 -10.90 -15.97
N PRO A 205 24.68 -11.23 -16.88
CA PRO A 205 24.27 -10.32 -17.94
C PRO A 205 23.58 -9.08 -17.34
N LEU A 206 24.19 -7.92 -17.57
CA LEU A 206 23.65 -6.62 -17.17
C LEU A 206 22.56 -6.16 -18.14
N GLU A 207 22.66 -6.58 -19.40
CA GLU A 207 21.68 -6.34 -20.45
C GLU A 207 20.87 -7.61 -20.68
N GLY A 208 19.54 -7.51 -20.64
CA GLY A 208 18.63 -8.64 -20.79
C GLY A 208 17.62 -8.80 -19.65
N PRO A 209 16.83 -9.89 -19.69
CA PRO A 209 15.81 -10.17 -18.70
C PRO A 209 16.41 -10.31 -17.30
N LEU A 210 15.61 -9.97 -16.28
CA LEU A 210 16.04 -10.12 -14.90
C LEU A 210 16.16 -11.60 -14.56
N ILE A 211 17.28 -11.96 -13.92
CA ILE A 211 17.52 -13.33 -13.48
C ILE A 211 16.88 -13.52 -12.12
N THR A 212 15.90 -14.41 -12.03
CA THR A 212 15.22 -14.73 -10.78
C THR A 212 16.12 -15.51 -9.83
N LEU A 213 15.82 -15.39 -8.55
CA LEU A 213 16.51 -16.12 -7.49
C LEU A 213 16.22 -17.63 -7.61
N PRO A 214 17.22 -18.53 -7.47
CA PRO A 214 16.99 -19.97 -7.40
C PRO A 214 15.96 -20.35 -6.33
N GLU A 215 15.15 -21.38 -6.57
CA GLU A 215 13.99 -21.69 -5.71
C GLU A 215 14.39 -21.95 -4.25
N ASN A 216 15.55 -22.58 -4.01
CA ASN A 216 16.06 -22.80 -2.66
C ASN A 216 16.31 -21.49 -1.89
N LEU A 217 16.91 -20.49 -2.55
CA LEU A 217 17.12 -19.17 -1.95
C LEU A 217 15.82 -18.35 -1.91
N ALA A 218 14.91 -18.56 -2.86
CA ALA A 218 13.59 -17.94 -2.85
C ALA A 218 12.75 -18.41 -1.64
N VAL A 219 12.79 -19.70 -1.31
CA VAL A 219 12.18 -20.23 -0.08
C VAL A 219 12.80 -19.58 1.16
N GLU A 220 14.13 -19.50 1.22
CA GLU A 220 14.83 -18.84 2.34
C GLU A 220 14.41 -17.38 2.50
N LEU A 221 14.34 -16.64 1.39
CA LEU A 221 13.88 -15.25 1.37
C LEU A 221 12.43 -15.10 1.86
N ARG A 222 11.53 -16.01 1.47
CA ARG A 222 10.14 -16.03 1.96
C ARG A 222 10.09 -16.28 3.46
N LEU A 223 10.89 -17.20 3.98
CA LEU A 223 10.98 -17.48 5.42
C LEU A 223 11.54 -16.29 6.20
N ASP A 224 12.58 -15.62 5.69
CA ASP A 224 13.10 -14.39 6.31
C ASP A 224 12.07 -13.25 6.27
N ALA A 225 11.31 -13.13 5.17
CA ALA A 225 10.23 -12.14 5.07
C ALA A 225 9.09 -12.42 6.07
N GLN A 226 8.71 -13.68 6.26
CA GLN A 226 7.71 -14.09 7.25
C GLN A 226 8.19 -13.77 8.68
N ARG A 227 9.44 -14.07 9.02
CA ARG A 227 10.03 -13.71 10.32
C ARG A 227 10.05 -12.20 10.53
N ALA A 228 10.47 -11.44 9.53
CA ALA A 228 10.46 -9.98 9.61
C ALA A 228 9.05 -9.37 9.73
N ALA A 229 8.02 -10.08 9.26
CA ALA A 229 6.62 -9.67 9.43
C ALA A 229 6.09 -10.03 10.83
N SER A 230 6.46 -11.20 11.37
CA SER A 230 6.07 -11.60 12.73
C SER A 230 6.65 -10.66 13.78
N ASP A 231 7.94 -10.29 13.66
CA ASP A 231 8.61 -9.41 14.62
C ASP A 231 7.89 -8.06 14.75
N LYS A 232 7.41 -7.51 13.62
CA LYS A 232 6.64 -6.25 13.62
C LYS A 232 5.26 -6.40 14.23
N SER A 233 4.65 -7.58 14.12
CA SER A 233 3.34 -7.84 14.71
C SER A 233 3.40 -8.00 16.22
N GLU A 234 4.55 -8.39 16.78
CA GLU A 234 4.75 -8.51 18.22
C GLU A 234 4.77 -7.14 18.91
N ASP A 235 5.41 -6.13 18.31
CA ASP A 235 5.39 -4.75 18.81
C ASP A 235 3.98 -4.14 18.79
N VAL A 236 3.22 -4.43 17.74
CA VAL A 236 1.82 -4.02 17.62
C VAL A 236 0.99 -4.73 18.69
N SER A 237 1.16 -6.04 18.85
CA SER A 237 0.51 -6.86 19.89
C SER A 237 0.82 -6.39 21.31
N LEU A 238 2.05 -6.01 21.64
CA LEU A 238 2.41 -5.43 22.94
C LEU A 238 1.66 -4.13 23.19
N THR A 239 1.65 -3.24 22.20
CA THR A 239 0.96 -1.95 22.29
C THR A 239 -0.54 -2.15 22.52
N TRP A 240 -1.16 -3.12 21.84
CA TRP A 240 -2.56 -3.49 22.05
C TRP A 240 -2.81 -4.17 23.39
N LYS A 241 -1.88 -4.99 23.88
CA LYS A 241 -1.96 -5.57 25.23
C LYS A 241 -1.89 -4.49 26.30
N LEU A 242 -1.06 -3.46 26.13
CA LEU A 242 -0.98 -2.31 27.04
C LEU A 242 -2.23 -1.44 26.98
N LEU A 243 -2.77 -1.18 25.78
CA LEU A 243 -4.06 -0.47 25.62
C LEU A 243 -5.21 -1.27 26.23
N GLY A 244 -5.29 -2.57 25.99
CA GLY A 244 -6.30 -3.45 26.61
C GLY A 244 -6.16 -3.53 28.13
N ALA A 245 -4.93 -3.56 28.65
CA ALA A 245 -4.68 -3.48 30.09
C ALA A 245 -5.14 -2.13 30.66
N ALA A 246 -4.86 -1.02 29.99
CA ALA A 246 -5.31 0.31 30.39
C ALA A 246 -6.84 0.46 30.38
N GLU A 247 -7.52 -0.11 29.37
CA GLU A 247 -8.99 -0.17 29.35
C GLU A 247 -9.56 -1.04 30.49
N SER A 248 -8.87 -2.13 30.86
CA SER A 248 -9.27 -2.96 32.00
C SER A 248 -9.15 -2.20 33.33
N VAL A 249 -8.11 -1.38 33.48
CA VAL A 249 -7.91 -0.51 34.64
C VAL A 249 -8.98 0.58 34.70
N GLY A 250 -9.33 1.17 33.55
CA GLY A 250 -10.44 2.14 33.46
C GLY A 250 -11.78 1.54 33.91
N ARG A 251 -12.12 0.33 33.47
CA ARG A 251 -13.33 -0.38 33.93
C ARG A 251 -13.28 -0.73 35.42
N PHE A 252 -12.11 -1.07 35.95
CA PHE A 252 -11.94 -1.32 37.39
C PHE A 252 -12.21 -0.05 38.21
N PHE A 253 -11.72 1.11 37.78
CA PHE A 253 -12.02 2.39 38.45
C PHE A 253 -13.48 2.83 38.28
N SER A 254 -14.11 2.63 37.11
CA SER A 254 -15.54 2.87 36.94
C SER A 254 -16.40 1.96 37.81
N SER A 255 -15.98 0.71 38.04
CA SER A 255 -16.62 -0.23 38.96
C SER A 255 -16.45 0.17 40.43
N MET A 256 -15.34 0.79 40.82
CA MET A 256 -15.12 1.29 42.19
C MET A 256 -15.76 2.67 42.45
N ALA A 257 -15.96 3.47 41.41
CA ALA A 257 -16.58 4.79 41.51
C ALA A 257 -18.13 4.75 41.55
N GLY A 258 -18.74 3.60 41.27
CA GLY A 258 -20.18 3.38 41.40
C GLY A 258 -20.57 2.97 42.82
N GLY A 259 -20.39 3.90 43.76
CA GLY A 259 -21.07 3.87 45.04
C GLY A 259 -22.42 4.59 44.94
N ASP A 260 -23.42 3.96 45.53
CA ASP A 260 -24.78 4.41 45.81
C ASP A 260 -25.87 4.29 44.73
N GLU A 261 -26.67 3.25 44.95
CA GLU A 261 -28.12 3.32 45.11
C GLU A 261 -28.91 3.87 43.92
N ASP A 262 -29.24 2.99 42.96
CA ASP A 262 -30.63 2.93 42.57
C ASP A 262 -31.07 1.54 42.11
N GLU A 263 -32.19 1.14 42.70
CA GLU A 263 -32.82 -0.15 42.69
C GLU A 263 -33.55 -0.36 41.36
N GLY A 264 -33.29 -1.46 40.66
CA GLY A 264 -34.13 -1.90 39.53
C GLY A 264 -33.56 -1.63 38.13
N GLY A 265 -32.41 -2.24 37.81
CA GLY A 265 -31.92 -2.37 36.44
C GLY A 265 -31.83 -3.83 36.05
N ILE A 266 -32.67 -4.25 35.10
CA ILE A 266 -32.76 -5.60 34.54
C ILE A 266 -31.36 -6.10 34.15
N ASN A 267 -30.91 -7.16 34.82
CA ASN A 267 -29.76 -7.97 34.42
C ASN A 267 -30.07 -8.62 33.06
N GLU A 268 -29.85 -7.91 31.96
CA GLU A 268 -29.63 -8.59 30.68
C GLU A 268 -28.32 -9.35 30.80
N ASP A 269 -28.43 -10.68 30.84
CA ASP A 269 -27.36 -11.65 30.72
C ASP A 269 -26.21 -11.11 29.86
N MET A 270 -25.10 -10.75 30.53
CA MET A 270 -23.82 -10.52 29.87
C MET A 270 -23.38 -11.85 29.26
N LYS A 271 -23.90 -12.17 28.07
CA LYS A 271 -23.35 -13.22 27.21
C LYS A 271 -21.85 -12.96 27.14
N PRO A 272 -21.01 -13.94 27.52
CA PRO A 272 -19.57 -13.77 27.49
C PRO A 272 -19.22 -13.28 26.09
N GLN A 273 -18.68 -12.07 25.99
CA GLN A 273 -18.19 -11.51 24.73
C GLN A 273 -17.16 -12.52 24.21
N ALA A 274 -17.60 -13.39 23.31
CA ALA A 274 -16.72 -14.30 22.61
C ALA A 274 -15.59 -13.44 22.07
N ARG A 275 -14.36 -13.75 22.49
CA ARG A 275 -13.14 -13.02 22.13
C ARG A 275 -13.09 -12.94 20.61
N ARG A 276 -13.65 -11.87 20.04
CA ARG A 276 -13.55 -11.58 18.62
C ARG A 276 -12.07 -11.41 18.33
N ARG A 277 -11.62 -11.98 17.22
CA ARG A 277 -10.23 -11.87 16.86
C ARG A 277 -9.91 -10.38 16.65
N PRO A 278 -8.75 -9.87 17.09
CA PRO A 278 -8.41 -8.46 16.92
C PRO A 278 -8.61 -7.97 15.48
N GLU A 279 -8.35 -8.85 14.51
CA GLU A 279 -8.58 -8.62 13.07
C GLU A 279 -10.04 -8.25 12.77
N ASP A 280 -11.01 -8.93 13.39
CA ASP A 280 -12.43 -8.65 13.22
C ASP A 280 -12.78 -7.24 13.75
N VAL A 281 -12.13 -6.80 14.83
CA VAL A 281 -12.37 -5.48 15.43
C VAL A 281 -11.87 -4.37 14.51
N PHE A 282 -10.70 -4.56 13.90
CA PHE A 282 -10.17 -3.63 12.91
C PHE A 282 -11.04 -3.56 11.65
N GLU A 283 -11.46 -4.72 11.13
CA GLU A 283 -12.32 -4.75 9.95
C GLU A 283 -13.66 -4.08 10.20
N VAL A 284 -14.28 -4.30 11.37
CA VAL A 284 -15.53 -3.63 11.75
C VAL A 284 -15.31 -2.12 11.83
N LYS A 285 -14.25 -1.67 12.50
CA LYS A 285 -13.95 -0.23 12.64
C LYS A 285 -13.62 0.42 11.28
N GLN A 286 -12.86 -0.25 10.45
CA GLN A 286 -12.54 0.23 9.09
C GLN A 286 -13.79 0.29 8.23
N ARG A 287 -14.67 -0.73 8.31
CA ARG A 287 -15.96 -0.76 7.61
C ARG A 287 -16.86 0.39 8.06
N GLU A 288 -16.92 0.69 9.36
CA GLU A 288 -17.66 1.85 9.88
C GLU A 288 -17.08 3.18 9.39
N GLN A 289 -15.75 3.32 9.38
CA GLN A 289 -15.08 4.50 8.84
C GLN A 289 -15.37 4.70 7.35
N LEU A 290 -15.33 3.62 6.56
CA LEU A 290 -15.70 3.65 5.14
C LEU A 290 -17.16 4.04 4.94
N LYS A 291 -18.06 3.46 5.74
CA LYS A 291 -19.49 3.79 5.70
C LYS A 291 -19.71 5.28 5.96
N LYS A 292 -19.05 5.82 7.00
CA LYS A 292 -19.11 7.24 7.34
C LYS A 292 -18.49 8.11 6.25
N ALA A 293 -17.36 7.71 5.69
CA ALA A 293 -16.68 8.45 4.61
C ALA A 293 -17.55 8.52 3.35
N ALA A 294 -18.14 7.40 2.94
CA ALA A 294 -19.02 7.30 1.78
C ALA A 294 -20.30 8.13 1.96
N ALA A 295 -20.94 8.05 3.12
CA ALA A 295 -22.10 8.89 3.44
C ALA A 295 -21.75 10.40 3.41
N GLY A 296 -20.57 10.75 3.93
CA GLY A 296 -20.04 12.12 3.93
C GLY A 296 -19.78 12.67 2.52
N LEU A 297 -19.35 11.84 1.57
CA LEU A 297 -19.15 12.22 0.17
C LEU A 297 -20.47 12.22 -0.63
N ARG A 298 -21.36 11.27 -0.36
CA ARG A 298 -22.65 11.15 -1.06
C ARG A 298 -23.51 12.40 -0.91
N THR A 299 -23.60 12.94 0.31
CA THR A 299 -24.48 14.06 0.64
C THR A 299 -24.23 15.33 -0.19
N PRO A 300 -23.01 15.89 -0.26
CA PRO A 300 -22.73 17.05 -1.10
C PRO A 300 -22.89 16.78 -2.60
N LEU A 301 -22.58 15.56 -3.07
CA LEU A 301 -22.75 15.18 -4.47
C LEU A 301 -24.22 15.11 -4.89
N LEU A 302 -25.09 14.55 -4.05
CA LEU A 302 -26.53 14.55 -4.31
C LEU A 302 -27.10 15.96 -4.43
N LYS A 303 -26.61 16.92 -3.62
CA LYS A 303 -27.00 18.34 -3.73
C LYS A 303 -26.58 18.93 -5.09
N LEU A 304 -25.36 18.65 -5.54
CA LEU A 304 -24.87 19.07 -6.86
C LEU A 304 -25.69 18.46 -8.01
N ILE A 305 -25.95 17.15 -7.95
CA ILE A 305 -26.73 16.43 -8.97
C ILE A 305 -28.17 16.94 -9.04
N HIS A 306 -28.85 17.07 -7.90
CA HIS A 306 -30.22 17.57 -7.84
C HIS A 306 -30.31 18.99 -8.42
N LYS A 307 -29.34 19.83 -8.07
CA LYS A 307 -29.24 21.18 -8.58
C LYS A 307 -29.05 21.23 -10.09
N ALA A 308 -28.04 20.53 -10.61
CA ALA A 308 -27.78 20.44 -12.05
C ALA A 308 -28.99 19.92 -12.83
N SER A 309 -29.71 18.95 -12.25
CA SER A 309 -30.94 18.40 -12.83
C SER A 309 -32.09 19.42 -12.85
N SER A 310 -32.22 20.25 -11.81
CA SER A 310 -33.31 21.24 -11.70
C SER A 310 -33.17 22.42 -12.66
N GLU A 311 -31.94 22.78 -13.04
CA GLU A 311 -31.68 23.98 -13.84
C GLU A 311 -31.63 23.70 -15.33
N ASN A 312 -31.81 22.43 -15.73
CA ASN A 312 -31.68 21.97 -17.11
C ASN A 312 -30.38 22.48 -17.76
N VAL A 313 -29.34 22.72 -16.93
CA VAL A 313 -28.01 23.12 -17.38
C VAL A 313 -27.52 21.96 -18.20
N ALA A 314 -27.49 22.18 -19.51
CA ALA A 314 -27.36 21.15 -20.52
C ALA A 314 -26.29 20.13 -20.15
N ALA A 315 -26.59 18.86 -20.43
CA ALA A 315 -25.87 17.62 -20.07
C ALA A 315 -24.37 17.54 -20.45
N SER A 316 -23.75 18.64 -20.89
CA SER A 316 -22.41 18.72 -21.43
C SER A 316 -21.41 19.49 -20.57
N GLY A 317 -21.82 20.14 -19.48
CA GLY A 317 -20.92 20.89 -18.60
C GLY A 317 -20.26 20.03 -17.52
N ASP A 318 -18.98 20.24 -17.26
CA ASP A 318 -18.29 19.72 -16.08
C ASP A 318 -18.83 20.43 -14.82
N LEU A 319 -19.49 19.66 -13.94
CA LEU A 319 -20.10 20.15 -12.70
C LEU A 319 -19.09 20.46 -11.59
N LEU A 320 -17.80 20.20 -11.84
CA LEU A 320 -16.70 20.38 -10.90
C LEU A 320 -15.82 21.60 -11.26
N VAL A 321 -16.18 22.36 -12.30
CA VAL A 321 -15.48 23.59 -12.67
C VAL A 321 -15.53 24.59 -11.51
N GLY A 322 -14.34 25.02 -11.07
CA GLY A 322 -14.19 25.94 -9.94
C GLY A 322 -13.89 25.28 -8.60
N LEU A 323 -13.85 23.94 -8.53
CA LEU A 323 -13.29 23.25 -7.36
C LEU A 323 -11.78 23.56 -7.25
N PRO A 324 -11.20 23.70 -6.03
CA PRO A 324 -9.75 23.88 -5.89
C PRO A 324 -8.99 22.79 -6.65
N LYS A 325 -7.97 23.18 -7.43
CA LYS A 325 -7.29 22.27 -8.39
C LYS A 325 -6.83 20.95 -7.77
N GLU A 326 -6.34 20.98 -6.53
CA GLU A 326 -5.92 19.78 -5.79
C GLU A 326 -7.10 18.88 -5.43
N VAL A 327 -8.21 19.46 -4.96
CA VAL A 327 -9.43 18.72 -4.62
C VAL A 327 -10.05 18.12 -5.89
N GLY A 328 -10.15 18.90 -6.96
CA GLY A 328 -10.64 18.45 -8.27
C GLY A 328 -9.85 17.27 -8.81
N ARG A 329 -8.52 17.38 -8.84
CA ARG A 329 -7.64 16.31 -9.33
C ARG A 329 -7.77 15.03 -8.51
N ARG A 330 -7.76 15.13 -7.18
CA ARG A 330 -7.92 13.95 -6.31
C ARG A 330 -9.29 13.34 -6.43
N PHE A 331 -10.33 14.16 -6.53
CA PHE A 331 -11.70 13.69 -6.68
C PHE A 331 -11.90 12.99 -8.02
N ALA A 332 -11.37 13.53 -9.12
CA ALA A 332 -11.39 12.87 -10.43
C ALA A 332 -10.71 11.49 -10.38
N ARG A 333 -9.51 11.41 -9.79
CA ARG A 333 -8.80 10.14 -9.60
C ARG A 333 -9.61 9.12 -8.78
N LEU A 334 -10.19 9.58 -7.66
CA LEU A 334 -11.00 8.73 -6.78
C LEU A 334 -12.21 8.14 -7.53
N ARG A 335 -12.88 8.95 -8.37
CA ARG A 335 -14.03 8.50 -9.18
C ARG A 335 -13.62 7.44 -10.20
N VAL A 336 -12.58 7.70 -10.98
CA VAL A 336 -12.06 6.76 -11.99
C VAL A 336 -11.66 5.43 -11.34
N ASN A 337 -10.93 5.48 -10.22
CA ASN A 337 -10.48 4.28 -9.50
C ASN A 337 -11.66 3.47 -8.94
N LEU A 338 -12.69 4.13 -8.39
CA LEU A 338 -13.87 3.45 -7.85
C LEU A 338 -14.71 2.78 -8.95
N VAL A 339 -14.90 3.46 -10.08
CA VAL A 339 -15.60 2.89 -11.24
C VAL A 339 -14.83 1.69 -11.79
N ALA A 340 -13.51 1.83 -12.00
CA ALA A 340 -12.66 0.75 -12.48
C ALA A 340 -12.72 -0.50 -11.57
N SER A 341 -12.70 -0.30 -10.24
CA SER A 341 -12.79 -1.39 -9.27
C SER A 341 -14.13 -2.12 -9.32
N SER A 342 -15.22 -1.38 -9.57
CA SER A 342 -16.56 -1.97 -9.67
C SER A 342 -16.75 -2.83 -10.93
N CYS A 343 -16.05 -2.50 -12.03
CA CYS A 343 -16.08 -3.27 -13.26
C CYS A 343 -15.37 -4.62 -13.09
N SER A 344 -14.26 -4.67 -12.35
CA SER A 344 -13.49 -5.90 -12.13
C SER A 344 -14.25 -6.95 -11.33
N SER A 345 -15.17 -6.54 -10.44
CA SER A 345 -15.95 -7.45 -9.61
C SER A 345 -17.10 -8.15 -10.38
N SER A 346 -17.59 -7.53 -11.46
CA SER A 346 -18.78 -8.04 -12.20
C SER A 346 -18.49 -9.24 -13.12
N MET A 347 -17.23 -9.67 -13.28
CA MET A 347 -16.86 -10.59 -14.37
C MET A 347 -16.94 -12.09 -14.01
N LEU A 348 -17.36 -12.46 -12.79
CA LEU A 348 -17.31 -13.86 -12.31
C LEU A 348 -18.67 -14.54 -12.09
N VAL A 349 -19.79 -13.95 -12.53
CA VAL A 349 -21.10 -14.63 -12.49
C VAL A 349 -21.81 -14.52 -13.83
N VAL A 350 -21.29 -15.23 -14.84
CA VAL A 350 -22.12 -15.73 -15.94
C VAL A 350 -22.40 -17.19 -15.62
N SER A 351 -23.51 -17.42 -14.91
CA SER A 351 -24.08 -18.76 -14.84
C SER A 351 -24.66 -19.07 -16.21
N ASP A 352 -24.11 -20.09 -16.87
CA ASP A 352 -24.72 -20.77 -18.00
C ASP A 352 -26.11 -21.29 -17.59
N ILE A 353 -27.15 -20.48 -17.82
CA ILE A 353 -28.51 -20.98 -17.93
C ILE A 353 -28.91 -20.78 -19.37
N SER A 354 -28.74 -21.85 -20.14
CA SER A 354 -29.33 -22.01 -21.46
C SER A 354 -30.85 -21.88 -21.35
N GLN A 355 -31.40 -20.72 -21.73
CA GLN A 355 -32.74 -20.64 -22.29
C GLN A 355 -32.72 -19.79 -23.56
N ALA A 356 -33.32 -20.35 -24.59
CA ALA A 356 -33.29 -19.89 -25.97
C ALA A 356 -34.22 -18.71 -26.24
N SER A 357 -33.77 -17.87 -27.21
CA SER A 357 -34.50 -16.86 -28.01
C SER A 357 -34.73 -15.45 -27.45
N PRO A 358 -34.84 -14.41 -28.31
CA PRO A 358 -34.11 -14.18 -29.56
C PRO A 358 -33.45 -12.79 -29.64
N ALA A 359 -32.36 -12.74 -30.41
CA ALA A 359 -31.78 -11.59 -31.13
C ALA A 359 -32.14 -10.16 -30.63
N VAL A 360 -31.32 -9.62 -29.74
CA VAL A 360 -31.19 -8.17 -29.56
C VAL A 360 -29.72 -7.80 -29.79
N SER A 361 -29.55 -6.83 -30.69
CA SER A 361 -28.33 -6.31 -31.31
C SER A 361 -27.18 -6.00 -30.35
N SER A 362 -26.01 -6.50 -30.72
CA SER A 362 -24.73 -6.49 -30.02
C SER A 362 -23.93 -5.17 -30.11
N ASP A 363 -24.59 -4.01 -30.02
CA ASP A 363 -23.94 -2.70 -30.27
C ASP A 363 -23.62 -1.84 -29.04
N GLN A 364 -23.82 -2.31 -27.80
CA GLN A 364 -23.59 -1.48 -26.60
C GLN A 364 -22.23 -1.62 -25.91
N LYS A 365 -21.34 -2.53 -26.34
CA LYS A 365 -20.04 -2.75 -25.67
C LYS A 365 -18.91 -1.83 -26.16
N ALA A 366 -19.14 -1.04 -27.21
CA ALA A 366 -18.12 -0.15 -27.80
C ALA A 366 -18.23 1.34 -27.37
N ALA A 367 -19.20 1.71 -26.52
CA ALA A 367 -19.45 3.12 -26.17
C ALA A 367 -18.68 3.66 -24.94
N LEU A 368 -17.81 2.86 -24.31
CA LEU A 368 -17.04 3.28 -23.12
C LEU A 368 -15.58 3.66 -23.42
N SER A 369 -15.16 3.71 -24.68
CA SER A 369 -13.81 4.18 -25.09
C SER A 369 -13.82 5.55 -25.78
N SER A 370 -14.86 6.37 -25.58
CA SER A 370 -15.01 7.66 -26.27
C SER A 370 -14.19 8.78 -25.63
N GLY A 371 -12.93 8.93 -26.05
CA GLY A 371 -12.11 10.15 -25.90
C GLY A 371 -11.86 10.63 -24.45
N PRO A 372 -11.14 11.75 -24.26
CA PRO A 372 -11.15 12.50 -23.01
C PRO A 372 -12.55 13.12 -22.83
N GLY A 373 -13.55 12.26 -22.57
CA GLY A 373 -14.91 12.65 -22.26
C GLY A 373 -14.90 13.55 -21.03
N ALA A 374 -15.75 14.56 -21.03
CA ALA A 374 -15.84 15.58 -20.00
C ALA A 374 -15.87 14.96 -18.59
N GLU A 375 -14.70 14.96 -17.92
CA GLU A 375 -14.58 14.58 -16.53
C GLU A 375 -15.57 15.44 -15.73
N GLY A 376 -16.39 14.81 -14.88
CA GLY A 376 -17.32 15.57 -14.03
C GLY A 376 -18.71 15.79 -14.63
N CYS A 377 -19.08 15.07 -15.70
CA CYS A 377 -20.45 15.09 -16.20
C CYS A 377 -21.46 14.54 -15.17
N LEU A 378 -22.74 14.93 -15.32
CA LEU A 378 -23.84 14.53 -14.44
C LEU A 378 -23.97 13.00 -14.29
N VAL A 379 -23.84 12.29 -15.41
CA VAL A 379 -23.99 10.81 -15.47
C VAL A 379 -22.89 10.13 -14.65
N GLU A 380 -21.65 10.59 -14.77
CA GLU A 380 -20.51 10.05 -14.02
C GLU A 380 -20.67 10.30 -12.51
N LEU A 381 -21.13 11.51 -12.11
CA LEU A 381 -21.40 11.79 -10.69
C LEU A 381 -22.55 10.94 -10.14
N GLN A 382 -23.60 10.70 -10.93
CA GLN A 382 -24.70 9.80 -10.54
C GLN A 382 -24.20 8.36 -10.37
N GLN A 383 -23.40 7.85 -11.31
CA GLN A 383 -22.80 6.52 -11.22
C GLN A 383 -21.91 6.40 -9.97
N PHE A 384 -21.07 7.39 -9.70
CA PHE A 384 -20.22 7.41 -8.52
C PHE A 384 -21.03 7.40 -7.21
N VAL A 385 -22.11 8.19 -7.14
CA VAL A 385 -23.03 8.17 -5.99
C VAL A 385 -23.68 6.81 -5.79
N GLN A 386 -24.12 6.15 -6.87
CA GLN A 386 -24.68 4.79 -6.80
C GLN A 386 -23.64 3.77 -6.30
N LEU A 387 -22.38 3.89 -6.69
CA LEU A 387 -21.30 3.02 -6.21
C LEU A 387 -21.05 3.21 -4.71
N LEU A 388 -20.96 4.46 -4.24
CA LEU A 388 -20.83 4.76 -2.81
C LEU A 388 -22.00 4.18 -2.01
N GLU A 389 -23.21 4.31 -2.54
CA GLU A 389 -24.42 3.84 -1.88
C GLU A 389 -24.55 2.31 -1.87
N ARG A 390 -24.18 1.64 -2.98
CA ARG A 390 -24.08 0.18 -3.04
C ARG A 390 -23.06 -0.32 -2.02
N ALA A 391 -21.86 0.26 -2.00
CA ALA A 391 -20.81 -0.12 -1.07
C ALA A 391 -21.25 0.10 0.40
N GLU A 392 -21.99 1.18 0.69
CA GLU A 392 -22.59 1.45 2.00
C GLU A 392 -23.61 0.38 2.44
N ARG A 393 -24.51 -0.05 1.53
CA ARG A 393 -25.59 -1.00 1.86
C ARG A 393 -25.15 -2.45 1.87
N THR A 394 -24.41 -2.89 0.87
CA THR A 394 -24.08 -4.32 0.68
C THR A 394 -22.81 -4.74 1.41
N GLY A 395 -22.04 -3.78 1.94
CA GLY A 395 -20.71 -4.08 2.46
C GLY A 395 -19.71 -4.47 1.37
N GLY A 396 -19.99 -4.15 0.10
CA GLY A 396 -19.15 -4.43 -1.08
C GLY A 396 -17.79 -3.72 -1.09
N TRP A 397 -17.35 -3.20 0.06
CA TRP A 397 -16.00 -2.69 0.28
C TRP A 397 -14.94 -3.79 0.29
N ALA A 398 -15.33 -5.05 0.50
CA ALA A 398 -14.40 -6.19 0.47
C ALA A 398 -13.77 -6.37 -0.92
N ASP A 399 -14.54 -6.07 -1.98
CA ASP A 399 -14.09 -6.18 -3.38
C ASP A 399 -13.22 -4.99 -3.81
N VAL A 400 -13.09 -3.97 -2.96
CA VAL A 400 -12.32 -2.76 -3.21
C VAL A 400 -10.93 -2.91 -2.58
N SER A 401 -9.88 -2.55 -3.33
CA SER A 401 -8.51 -2.63 -2.82
C SER A 401 -8.33 -1.84 -1.52
N SER A 402 -7.40 -2.28 -0.67
CA SER A 402 -7.08 -1.61 0.59
C SER A 402 -6.66 -0.16 0.39
N GLU A 403 -5.93 0.12 -0.70
CA GLU A 403 -5.42 1.46 -1.03
C GLU A 403 -6.58 2.39 -1.37
N LEU A 404 -7.53 1.93 -2.18
CA LEU A 404 -8.69 2.73 -2.58
C LEU A 404 -9.65 2.96 -1.41
N ARG A 405 -9.84 1.96 -0.53
CA ARG A 405 -10.55 2.15 0.74
C ARG A 405 -9.92 3.26 1.58
N GLN A 406 -8.60 3.23 1.75
CA GLN A 406 -7.89 4.27 2.49
C GLN A 406 -7.95 5.62 1.78
N GLU A 407 -7.93 5.66 0.45
CA GLU A 407 -8.08 6.87 -0.34
C GLU A 407 -9.46 7.52 -0.13
N VAL A 408 -10.55 6.74 -0.11
CA VAL A 408 -11.91 7.23 0.20
C VAL A 408 -11.98 7.83 1.60
N ILE A 409 -11.42 7.16 2.62
CA ILE A 409 -11.36 7.68 3.99
C ILE A 409 -10.54 8.97 4.05
N ASN A 410 -9.35 8.98 3.46
CA ASN A 410 -8.44 10.12 3.45
C ASN A 410 -9.05 11.32 2.72
N PHE A 411 -9.71 11.08 1.59
CA PHE A 411 -10.36 12.12 0.81
C PHE A 411 -11.54 12.72 1.58
N SER A 412 -12.40 11.87 2.15
CA SER A 412 -13.55 12.32 2.96
C SER A 412 -13.11 13.14 4.18
N THR A 413 -12.11 12.65 4.92
CA THR A 413 -11.61 13.34 6.12
C THR A 413 -10.96 14.69 5.83
N LYS A 414 -10.26 14.83 4.70
CA LYS A 414 -9.53 16.06 4.35
C LYS A 414 -10.37 17.05 3.55
N TYR A 415 -11.18 16.58 2.61
CA TYR A 415 -11.77 17.41 1.55
C TYR A 415 -13.30 17.38 1.49
N ALA A 416 -14.00 16.63 2.36
CA ALA A 416 -15.47 16.62 2.34
C ALA A 416 -16.07 18.02 2.60
N ARG A 417 -15.42 18.83 3.45
CA ARG A 417 -15.87 20.20 3.74
C ARG A 417 -15.74 21.11 2.52
N ASP A 418 -14.64 21.01 1.78
CA ASP A 418 -14.43 21.78 0.55
C ASP A 418 -15.48 21.42 -0.52
N LEU A 419 -15.80 20.13 -0.64
CA LEU A 419 -16.85 19.65 -1.55
C LEU A 419 -18.24 20.16 -1.14
N GLU A 420 -18.53 20.20 0.16
CA GLU A 420 -19.79 20.73 0.69
C GLU A 420 -19.91 22.24 0.50
N ASP A 421 -18.84 22.99 0.79
CA ASP A 421 -18.81 24.44 0.61
C ASP A 421 -18.93 24.79 -0.88
N TYR A 422 -18.28 24.04 -1.76
CA TYR A 422 -18.46 24.16 -3.21
C TYR A 422 -19.92 23.88 -3.63
N ALA A 423 -20.51 22.78 -3.16
CA ALA A 423 -21.91 22.47 -3.43
C ALA A 423 -22.84 23.60 -2.95
N ARG A 424 -22.56 24.21 -1.79
CA ARG A 424 -23.31 25.34 -1.25
C ARG A 424 -23.13 26.62 -2.09
N ILE A 425 -21.92 26.91 -2.54
CA ILE A 425 -21.63 28.08 -3.39
C ILE A 425 -22.32 27.93 -4.74
N GLN A 426 -22.18 26.76 -5.38
CA GLN A 426 -22.90 26.45 -6.60
C GLN A 426 -24.40 26.60 -6.39
N CYS A 427 -24.94 26.14 -5.25
CA CYS A 427 -26.34 26.34 -4.87
C CYS A 427 -26.78 27.81 -4.82
N LYS A 428 -25.92 28.74 -4.36
CA LYS A 428 -26.23 30.17 -4.26
C LYS A 428 -26.07 30.94 -5.57
N ALA A 429 -25.03 30.64 -6.35
CA ALA A 429 -24.69 31.41 -7.57
C ALA A 429 -25.86 31.52 -8.56
N VAL A 430 -26.70 30.48 -8.64
CA VAL A 430 -27.81 30.46 -9.58
C VAL A 430 -29.06 31.15 -9.04
N GLN A 431 -29.26 31.23 -7.72
CA GLN A 431 -30.35 32.02 -7.16
C GLN A 431 -30.16 33.52 -7.42
N ALA A 432 -28.91 33.97 -7.56
CA ALA A 432 -28.59 35.36 -7.87
C ALA A 432 -28.92 35.75 -9.32
N LEU A 433 -29.07 34.78 -10.23
CA LEU A 433 -29.38 35.00 -11.65
C LEU A 433 -30.87 34.81 -11.96
N GLY A 434 -31.74 35.06 -10.98
CA GLY A 434 -33.17 34.75 -11.04
C GLY A 434 -33.90 35.20 -12.34
N PRO A 435 -34.91 34.44 -12.77
CA PRO A 435 -35.51 34.49 -14.12
C PRO A 435 -36.44 35.70 -14.38
N GLY A 436 -36.30 36.82 -13.65
CA GLY A 436 -37.30 37.90 -13.63
C GLY A 436 -36.76 39.33 -13.77
N GLY A 437 -35.47 39.51 -14.02
CA GLY A 437 -34.84 40.84 -14.10
C GLY A 437 -34.90 41.52 -15.46
N VAL A 438 -36.04 41.49 -16.19
CA VAL A 438 -36.27 42.43 -17.30
C VAL A 438 -36.76 43.75 -16.70
N GLY A 439 -35.88 44.42 -15.95
CA GLY A 439 -36.03 45.82 -15.62
C GLY A 439 -35.28 46.62 -16.67
N SER A 440 -36.00 47.15 -17.66
CA SER A 440 -35.45 48.13 -18.58
C SER A 440 -34.79 49.27 -17.79
N PRO A 441 -33.56 49.68 -18.13
CA PRO A 441 -33.04 50.93 -17.62
C PRO A 441 -33.89 52.08 -18.20
N PRO A 442 -34.38 53.03 -17.39
CA PRO A 442 -34.85 54.29 -17.95
C PRO A 442 -33.63 54.98 -18.56
N GLY A 443 -33.75 55.36 -19.83
CA GLY A 443 -32.69 56.02 -20.57
C GLY A 443 -32.25 57.31 -19.87
N GLU A 444 -30.94 57.44 -19.67
CA GLU A 444 -30.28 58.73 -19.65
C GLU A 444 -29.08 58.65 -20.58
N ASP A 445 -29.17 59.45 -21.64
CA ASP A 445 -28.09 59.78 -22.55
C ASP A 445 -26.90 60.36 -21.77
N PHE A 446 -25.78 59.65 -21.73
CA PHE A 446 -24.50 60.28 -21.38
C PHE A 446 -23.42 59.85 -22.37
N ALA A 447 -22.90 60.88 -23.05
CA ALA A 447 -21.87 60.85 -24.06
C ALA A 447 -20.52 60.32 -23.52
N PRO A 448 -19.65 59.80 -24.40
CA PRO A 448 -18.31 59.39 -24.02
C PRO A 448 -17.36 60.59 -24.15
N ASP A 449 -16.93 61.16 -23.04
CA ASP A 449 -15.75 62.01 -23.03
C ASP A 449 -14.87 61.71 -21.81
N SER A 450 -13.64 61.32 -22.13
CA SER A 450 -12.39 61.72 -21.49
C SER A 450 -12.41 62.05 -20.00
N LEU A 451 -11.61 61.31 -19.20
CA LEU A 451 -10.55 61.93 -18.40
C LEU A 451 -9.64 60.90 -17.72
N LEU A 452 -8.45 60.80 -18.31
CA LEU A 452 -7.19 60.48 -17.69
C LEU A 452 -6.93 61.41 -16.48
N GLY A 453 -6.56 60.85 -15.34
CA GLY A 453 -5.91 61.56 -14.23
C GLY A 453 -6.74 61.65 -12.95
N ASP A 454 -6.40 60.86 -11.94
CA ASP A 454 -5.61 61.38 -10.81
C ASP A 454 -5.24 60.23 -9.86
N LEU A 455 -3.95 59.86 -9.88
CA LEU A 455 -3.33 59.11 -8.80
C LEU A 455 -2.97 60.13 -7.73
N MET A 456 -3.60 60.09 -6.55
CA MET A 456 -2.97 60.52 -5.29
C MET A 456 -3.53 59.74 -4.10
N ALA A 457 -2.63 59.52 -3.16
CA ALA A 457 -2.71 58.61 -2.04
C ALA A 457 -3.66 59.09 -0.92
N ALA A 458 -4.33 58.13 -0.28
CA ALA A 458 -4.80 58.21 1.10
C ALA A 458 -4.83 56.78 1.69
N GLY A 459 -4.39 56.67 2.94
CA GLY A 459 -3.85 55.44 3.53
C GLY A 459 -4.87 54.42 4.04
N PRO A 460 -4.37 53.26 4.52
CA PRO A 460 -5.20 52.12 4.87
C PRO A 460 -5.88 52.29 6.23
N ALA A 461 -7.17 51.95 6.28
CA ALA A 461 -7.92 51.76 7.51
C ALA A 461 -7.44 50.48 8.24
N PRO A 462 -7.37 50.47 9.59
CA PRO A 462 -6.88 49.33 10.35
C PRO A 462 -7.88 48.17 10.34
N VAL A 463 -7.44 47.06 9.76
CA VAL A 463 -8.17 45.78 9.77
C VAL A 463 -8.09 45.19 11.18
N SER A 464 -9.25 44.93 11.78
CA SER A 464 -9.38 44.32 13.09
C SER A 464 -9.02 42.83 12.99
N SER A 465 -7.93 42.42 13.64
CA SER A 465 -7.52 41.01 13.72
C SER A 465 -8.54 40.17 14.51
N PRO A 466 -8.85 38.94 14.08
CA PRO A 466 -9.65 38.03 14.89
C PRO A 466 -8.82 37.56 16.09
N LYS A 467 -9.37 37.73 17.30
CA LYS A 467 -8.82 37.17 18.55
C LYS A 467 -8.79 35.64 18.45
N LEU A 468 -7.60 35.09 18.21
CA LEU A 468 -7.30 33.69 18.49
C LEU A 468 -7.38 33.48 20.00
N LEU A 469 -8.34 32.65 20.42
CA LEU A 469 -8.41 32.12 21.78
C LEU A 469 -7.17 31.27 22.04
N SER A 470 -6.22 31.88 22.74
CA SER A 470 -5.07 31.20 23.35
C SER A 470 -5.62 30.21 24.39
N PHE A 471 -5.62 28.92 24.04
CA PHE A 471 -5.83 27.87 25.03
C PHE A 471 -4.62 27.86 25.95
N GLY A 472 -4.87 28.18 27.22
CA GLY A 472 -3.90 28.17 28.28
C GLY A 472 -3.14 26.85 28.31
N SER A 473 -1.84 26.95 28.13
CA SER A 473 -0.86 25.91 28.44
C SER A 473 -0.97 25.60 29.93
N PHE A 474 -1.65 24.51 30.29
CA PHE A 474 -1.47 23.89 31.60
C PHE A 474 -0.07 23.26 31.60
N GLY A 475 0.89 24.00 32.14
CA GLY A 475 2.23 23.49 32.43
C GLY A 475 2.17 22.44 33.52
N LEU A 476 1.99 21.18 33.14
CA LEU A 476 2.33 20.05 34.00
C LEU A 476 3.84 19.83 33.88
N ALA A 477 4.53 20.06 34.99
CA ALA A 477 5.96 19.78 35.10
C ALA A 477 6.22 18.27 34.85
N PRO A 478 7.33 17.91 34.17
CA PRO A 478 7.68 16.51 33.96
C PRO A 478 7.96 15.82 35.31
N PRO A 479 7.55 14.55 35.48
CA PRO A 479 7.82 13.80 36.70
C PRO A 479 9.34 13.58 36.88
N PRO A 480 9.84 13.56 38.13
CA PRO A 480 11.25 13.33 38.41
C PRO A 480 11.69 11.92 37.99
N PRO A 481 12.96 11.74 37.56
CA PRO A 481 13.49 10.43 37.21
C PRO A 481 13.57 9.52 38.45
N PRO A 482 13.35 8.20 38.30
CA PRO A 482 13.48 7.26 39.40
C PRO A 482 14.94 7.20 39.87
N SER A 483 15.13 7.43 41.16
CA SER A 483 16.40 7.24 41.84
C SER A 483 16.79 5.77 41.83
N SER A 484 17.78 5.40 41.02
CA SER A 484 18.45 4.11 41.10
C SER A 484 19.35 4.07 42.33
N SER A 485 18.80 3.60 43.45
CA SER A 485 19.60 3.17 44.61
C SER A 485 20.33 1.87 44.25
N VAL A 486 21.57 2.01 43.79
CA VAL A 486 22.53 0.89 43.71
C VAL A 486 22.93 0.55 45.14
N GLY A 487 22.29 -0.48 45.69
CA GLY A 487 22.77 -1.17 46.89
C GLY A 487 24.01 -1.98 46.54
N SER A 488 25.18 -1.43 46.89
CA SER A 488 26.41 -2.21 47.02
C SER A 488 26.26 -3.09 48.25
N LEU A 489 26.24 -4.41 48.07
CA LEU A 489 26.45 -5.38 49.13
C LEU A 489 27.71 -6.17 48.81
N ILE A 490 28.60 -6.10 49.79
CA ILE A 490 29.87 -6.81 49.94
C ILE A 490 29.62 -8.31 50.05
#